data_AF-A0A662PMK7-F1
#
_entry.id   AF-A0A662PMK7-F1
#
_cell.length_a   1.000
_cell.length_b   1.000
_cell.length_c   1.000
_cell.angle_alpha   90.00
_cell.angle_beta   90.00
_cell.angle_gamma   90.00
#
_symmetry.space_group_name_H-M   'P 1'
#
loop_
_entity.id
_entity.type
_entity.pdbx_description
1 polymer ?
#
loop_
_entity_poly.entity_id
_entity_poly.type
_entity_poly.pdbx_seq_one_letter_code
_entity_poly.pdbx_strand_id
1 'polypeptide(L)'
;MSMEEYFKALREAAEELRSIDFEVPVIFHDDADGLCSAAIASMALDRIGVRYKLYCIEKIHPAIVKLLHSKGYKLYIYLDIGSGRADLIMKSVEEQGSRAIIVDHHDPRRVESRRVIHLNPEL
;
A
#
# COMPACT_ATOMS: atom_id res chain seq x y z
N MET A 1 -1.04 -2.21 -18.17
CA MET A 1 0.26 -1.66 -17.77
C MET A 1 1.27 -2.55 -18.43
N SER A 2 2.12 -1.96 -19.26
CA SER A 2 3.26 -2.68 -19.80
C SER A 2 4.21 -3.06 -18.66
N MET A 3 5.02 -4.09 -18.90
CA MET A 3 6.07 -4.50 -17.95
C MET A 3 7.03 -3.34 -17.62
N GLU A 4 7.33 -2.48 -18.60
CA GLU A 4 8.20 -1.32 -18.41
C GLU A 4 7.58 -0.26 -17.47
N GLU A 5 6.30 0.05 -17.66
CA GLU A 5 5.54 0.94 -16.77
C GLU A 5 5.48 0.38 -15.34
N TYR A 6 5.28 -0.93 -15.20
CA TYR A 6 5.26 -1.60 -13.90
C TYR A 6 6.61 -1.49 -13.17
N PHE A 7 7.72 -1.79 -13.86
CA PHE A 7 9.05 -1.64 -13.27
C PHE A 7 9.41 -0.20 -12.97
N LYS A 8 8.91 0.76 -13.75
CA LYS A 8 9.07 2.18 -13.46
C LYS A 8 8.35 2.56 -12.16
N ALA A 9 7.07 2.17 -12.01
CA ALA A 9 6.29 2.41 -10.80
C ALA A 9 6.92 1.73 -9.56
N LEU A 10 7.47 0.52 -9.71
CA LEU A 10 8.21 -0.16 -8.65
C LEU A 10 9.44 0.65 -8.17
N ARG A 11 10.20 1.22 -9.11
CA ARG A 11 11.35 2.07 -8.76
C ARG A 11 10.91 3.35 -8.06
N GLU A 12 9.86 4.01 -8.56
CA GLU A 12 9.29 5.21 -7.93
C GLU A 12 8.85 4.93 -6.48
N ALA A 13 8.15 3.82 -6.22
CA ALA A 13 7.78 3.41 -4.88
C ALA A 13 9.01 3.15 -3.98
N ALA A 14 10.02 2.45 -4.50
CA ALA A 14 11.23 2.16 -3.74
C ALA A 14 12.07 3.41 -3.42
N GLU A 15 12.14 4.38 -4.35
CA GLU A 15 12.81 5.67 -4.14
C GLU A 15 12.06 6.51 -3.09
N GLU A 16 10.74 6.54 -3.16
CA GLU A 16 9.92 7.21 -2.15
C GLU A 16 10.20 6.64 -0.75
N LEU A 17 10.17 5.32 -0.58
CA LEU A 17 10.40 4.67 0.71
C LEU A 17 11.78 4.99 1.30
N ARG A 18 12.83 5.14 0.48
CA ARG A 18 14.19 5.48 0.95
C ARG A 18 14.31 6.91 1.49
N SER A 19 13.35 7.78 1.18
CA SER A 19 13.36 9.20 1.59
C SER A 19 12.53 9.47 2.86
N ILE A 20 11.91 8.44 3.44
CA ILE A 20 10.96 8.59 4.55
C ILE A 20 11.68 8.56 5.90
N ASP A 21 11.29 9.50 6.78
CA ASP A 21 11.74 9.62 8.17
C ASP A 21 10.62 9.40 9.21
N PHE A 22 9.41 9.07 8.74
CA PHE A 22 8.21 8.88 9.55
C PHE A 22 7.75 7.41 9.61
N GLU A 23 6.92 7.09 10.60
CA GLU A 23 6.35 5.74 10.76
C GLU A 23 5.31 5.45 9.65
N VAL A 24 5.39 4.27 9.02
CA VAL A 24 4.45 3.82 7.97
C VAL A 24 3.59 2.63 8.42
N PRO A 25 2.26 2.67 8.28
CA PRO A 25 1.42 1.50 8.43
C PRO A 25 1.57 0.56 7.23
N VAL A 26 1.80 -0.72 7.52
CA VAL A 26 1.80 -1.83 6.58
C VAL A 26 0.53 -2.65 6.86
N ILE A 27 -0.39 -2.62 5.92
CA ILE A 27 -1.69 -3.28 5.94
C ILE A 27 -1.59 -4.51 5.05
N PHE A 28 -1.98 -5.69 5.53
CA PHE A 28 -1.81 -6.93 4.80
C PHE A 28 -2.91 -7.93 5.10
N HIS A 29 -3.10 -8.88 4.18
CA HIS A 29 -4.08 -9.96 4.30
C HIS A 29 -3.68 -10.99 5.38
N ASP A 30 -4.64 -11.75 5.91
CA ASP A 30 -4.44 -12.69 7.01
C ASP A 30 -4.10 -14.12 6.59
N ASP A 31 -3.87 -14.34 5.30
CA ASP A 31 -3.44 -15.62 4.74
C ASP A 31 -1.91 -15.75 4.60
N ALA A 32 -1.47 -16.83 3.96
CA ALA A 32 -0.06 -17.12 3.78
C ALA A 32 0.67 -16.08 2.90
N ASP A 33 0.03 -15.56 1.85
CA ASP A 33 0.67 -14.61 0.94
C ASP A 33 0.81 -13.24 1.62
N GLY A 34 -0.27 -12.75 2.24
CA GLY A 34 -0.26 -11.53 3.04
C GLY A 34 0.78 -11.57 4.17
N LEU A 35 0.85 -12.67 4.92
CA LEU A 35 1.85 -12.84 6.00
C LEU A 35 3.29 -12.84 5.48
N CYS A 36 3.55 -13.56 4.38
CA CYS A 36 4.89 -13.59 3.77
C CYS A 36 5.27 -12.21 3.22
N SER A 37 4.34 -11.54 2.54
CA SER A 37 4.50 -10.19 2.00
C SER A 37 4.83 -9.19 3.11
N ALA A 38 4.10 -9.23 4.23
CA ALA A 38 4.37 -8.39 5.39
C ALA A 38 5.75 -8.66 6.01
N ALA A 39 6.17 -9.92 6.11
CA ALA A 39 7.50 -10.27 6.62
C ALA A 39 8.63 -9.75 5.70
N ILE A 40 8.47 -9.90 4.37
CA ILE A 40 9.41 -9.38 3.38
C ILE A 40 9.51 -7.86 3.48
N ALA A 41 8.37 -7.16 3.51
CA ALA A 41 8.33 -5.71 3.63
C ALA A 41 8.95 -5.23 4.95
N SER A 42 8.67 -5.92 6.07
CA SER A 42 9.26 -5.65 7.38
C SER A 42 10.79 -5.68 7.32
N MET A 43 11.36 -6.78 6.79
CA MET A 43 12.81 -6.90 6.61
C MET A 43 13.39 -5.82 5.69
N ALA A 44 12.67 -5.43 4.64
CA ALA A 44 13.12 -4.40 3.71
C ALA A 44 13.12 -3.01 4.36
N LEU A 45 12.06 -2.67 5.09
CA LEU A 45 11.90 -1.40 5.81
C LEU A 45 12.95 -1.27 6.94
N ASP A 46 13.19 -2.35 7.68
CA ASP A 46 14.25 -2.41 8.70
C ASP A 46 15.63 -2.13 8.11
N ARG A 47 15.95 -2.71 6.94
CA ARG A 47 17.24 -2.48 6.25
C ARG A 47 17.45 -1.03 5.82
N ILE A 48 16.39 -0.29 5.54
CA ILE A 48 16.46 1.12 5.14
C ILE A 48 16.16 2.08 6.31
N GLY A 49 15.98 1.57 7.52
CA GLY A 49 15.77 2.37 8.73
C GLY A 49 14.39 3.03 8.84
N VAL A 50 13.39 2.55 8.09
CA VAL A 50 12.02 3.08 8.13
C VAL A 50 11.22 2.39 9.23
N ARG A 51 10.66 3.17 10.15
CA ARG A 51 9.78 2.66 11.22
C ARG A 51 8.43 2.26 10.63
N TYR A 52 7.83 1.17 11.11
CA TYR A 52 6.52 0.73 10.64
C TYR A 52 5.62 0.15 11.74
N LYS A 53 4.32 0.07 11.43
CA LYS A 53 3.33 -0.69 12.21
C LYS A 53 2.58 -1.66 11.32
N LEU A 54 2.38 -2.87 11.83
CA LEU A 54 1.70 -3.96 11.14
C LEU A 54 0.19 -3.95 11.46
N TYR A 55 -0.64 -4.03 10.43
CA TYR A 55 -2.09 -4.14 10.52
C TYR A 55 -2.58 -5.30 9.64
N CYS A 56 -2.81 -6.45 10.25
CA CYS A 56 -3.38 -7.61 9.58
C CYS A 56 -4.92 -7.47 9.50
N ILE A 57 -5.51 -7.65 8.31
CA ILE A 57 -6.95 -7.57 8.09
C ILE A 57 -7.42 -8.67 7.12
N GLU A 58 -8.62 -9.21 7.36
CA GLU A 58 -9.24 -10.23 6.49
C GLU A 58 -9.69 -9.64 5.12
N LYS A 59 -10.13 -8.37 5.09
CA LYS A 59 -10.66 -7.76 3.85
C LYS A 59 -10.71 -6.24 3.89
N ILE A 60 -10.73 -5.64 2.70
CA ILE A 60 -11.03 -4.22 2.55
C ILE A 60 -12.53 -3.97 2.77
N HIS A 61 -12.83 -3.25 3.84
CA HIS A 61 -14.17 -2.76 4.15
C HIS A 61 -14.13 -1.24 4.41
N PRO A 62 -15.15 -0.46 4.00
CA PRO A 62 -15.17 1.00 4.20
C PRO A 62 -14.88 1.45 5.64
N ALA A 63 -15.45 0.76 6.63
CA ALA A 63 -15.21 1.08 8.04
C ALA A 63 -13.76 0.84 8.48
N ILE A 64 -13.12 -0.22 7.96
CA ILE A 64 -11.72 -0.56 8.26
C ILE A 64 -10.80 0.48 7.63
N VAL A 65 -11.00 0.80 6.34
CA VAL A 65 -10.22 1.83 5.65
C VAL A 65 -10.35 3.17 6.38
N LYS A 66 -11.57 3.58 6.73
CA LYS A 66 -11.79 4.83 7.48
C LYS A 66 -11.05 4.85 8.82
N LEU A 67 -11.08 3.74 9.57
CA LEU A 67 -10.39 3.62 10.87
C LEU A 67 -8.87 3.65 10.73
N LEU A 68 -8.32 3.00 9.70
CA LEU A 68 -6.89 3.02 9.40
C LEU A 68 -6.45 4.44 9.04
N HIS A 69 -7.18 5.09 8.13
CA HIS A 69 -6.84 6.43 7.64
C HIS A 69 -7.07 7.54 8.67
N SER A 70 -8.00 7.36 9.61
CA SER A 70 -8.19 8.33 10.71
C SER A 70 -7.00 8.42 11.67
N LYS A 71 -6.00 7.52 11.55
CA LYS A 71 -4.76 7.57 12.32
C LYS A 71 -3.78 8.64 11.81
N GLY A 72 -4.03 9.23 10.64
CA GLY A 72 -3.30 10.41 10.16
C GLY A 72 -1.87 10.13 9.68
N TYR A 73 -1.57 8.91 9.23
CA TYR A 73 -0.28 8.62 8.60
C TYR A 73 -0.13 9.32 7.26
N LYS A 74 1.11 9.63 6.88
CA LYS A 74 1.44 10.32 5.62
C LYS A 74 1.43 9.38 4.41
N LEU A 75 1.80 8.11 4.60
CA LEU A 75 1.86 7.08 3.57
C LEU A 75 1.31 5.78 4.14
N TYR A 76 0.48 5.06 3.38
CA TYR A 76 -0.04 3.73 3.72
C TYR A 76 0.46 2.70 2.72
N ILE A 77 0.92 1.54 3.20
CA ILE A 77 1.35 0.43 2.35
C ILE A 77 0.34 -0.70 2.51
N TYR A 78 -0.26 -1.14 1.40
CA TYR A 78 -1.14 -2.30 1.35
C TYR A 78 -0.44 -3.44 0.62
N LEU A 79 -0.41 -4.64 1.20
CA LEU A 79 0.30 -5.81 0.68
C LEU A 79 -0.67 -6.99 0.56
N ASP A 80 -0.74 -7.59 -0.62
CA ASP A 80 -1.66 -8.70 -0.94
C ASP A 80 -3.15 -8.36 -0.68
N ILE A 81 -3.45 -7.08 -0.67
CA ILE A 81 -4.79 -6.58 -0.42
C ILE A 81 -4.92 -5.16 -0.96
N GLY A 82 -6.13 -4.76 -1.32
CA GLY A 82 -6.43 -3.37 -1.70
C GLY A 82 -6.89 -3.19 -3.13
N SER A 83 -6.36 -3.95 -4.10
CA SER A 83 -6.56 -3.67 -5.53
C SER A 83 -8.03 -3.68 -5.95
N GLY A 84 -8.81 -4.67 -5.51
CA GLY A 84 -10.24 -4.75 -5.86
C GLY A 84 -11.08 -3.58 -5.32
N ARG A 85 -10.57 -2.86 -4.32
CA ARG A 85 -11.22 -1.72 -3.65
C ARG A 85 -10.30 -0.49 -3.57
N ALA A 86 -9.44 -0.31 -4.57
CA ALA A 86 -8.52 0.82 -4.65
C ALA A 86 -9.25 2.17 -4.66
N ASP A 87 -10.52 2.21 -5.07
CA ASP A 87 -11.42 3.37 -4.99
C ASP A 87 -11.62 3.87 -3.56
N LEU A 88 -11.79 2.97 -2.60
CA LEU A 88 -11.95 3.33 -1.18
C LEU A 88 -10.65 3.89 -0.59
N ILE A 89 -9.52 3.30 -0.98
CA ILE A 89 -8.18 3.73 -0.54
C ILE A 89 -7.88 5.10 -1.15
N MET A 90 -8.07 5.27 -2.46
CA MET A 90 -7.92 6.53 -3.18
C MET A 90 -8.74 7.65 -2.52
N LYS A 91 -10.04 7.41 -2.29
CA LYS A 91 -10.91 8.40 -1.63
C LYS A 91 -10.35 8.83 -0.28
N SER A 92 -9.89 7.87 0.53
CA SER A 92 -9.36 8.16 1.86
C SER A 92 -8.05 8.95 1.83
N VAL A 93 -7.13 8.64 0.91
CA VAL A 93 -5.87 9.39 0.80
C VAL A 93 -6.06 10.81 0.27
N GLU A 94 -7.03 11.01 -0.63
CA GLU A 94 -7.39 12.36 -1.11
C GLU A 94 -8.00 13.20 0.02
N GLU A 95 -8.95 12.64 0.77
CA GLU A 95 -9.62 13.32 1.89
C GLU A 95 -8.65 13.69 3.02
N GLN A 96 -7.67 12.83 3.32
CA GLN A 96 -6.70 13.06 4.41
C GLN A 96 -5.42 13.76 3.94
N GLY A 97 -5.27 14.00 2.64
CA GLY A 97 -4.04 14.55 2.07
C GLY A 97 -2.81 13.63 2.23
N SER A 98 -3.02 12.32 2.39
CA SER A 98 -1.98 11.29 2.54
C SER A 98 -1.66 10.63 1.18
N ARG A 99 -0.94 9.52 1.20
CA ARG A 99 -0.59 8.70 0.02
C ARG A 99 -0.78 7.21 0.31
N ALA A 100 -0.91 6.40 -0.72
CA ALA A 100 -0.93 4.94 -0.61
C ALA A 100 -0.05 4.28 -1.68
N ILE A 101 0.62 3.20 -1.28
CA ILE A 101 1.22 2.21 -2.18
C ILE A 101 0.39 0.93 -2.00
N ILE A 102 -0.12 0.40 -3.09
CA ILE A 102 -0.86 -0.87 -3.11
C ILE A 102 -0.02 -1.87 -3.91
N VAL A 103 0.47 -2.93 -3.26
CA VAL A 103 1.22 -4.03 -3.88
C VAL A 103 0.39 -5.28 -3.76
N ASP A 104 -0.23 -5.69 -4.86
CA ASP A 104 -1.27 -6.72 -4.83
C ASP A 104 -1.44 -7.28 -6.25
N HIS A 105 -2.00 -8.48 -6.37
CA HIS A 105 -2.13 -9.22 -7.61
C HIS A 105 -3.57 -9.67 -7.92
N HIS A 106 -4.51 -9.40 -7.02
CA HIS A 106 -5.95 -9.64 -7.23
C HIS A 106 -6.53 -8.74 -8.33
N ASP A 107 -7.69 -9.10 -8.89
CA ASP A 107 -8.38 -8.29 -9.90
C ASP A 107 -8.50 -6.81 -9.50
N PRO A 108 -7.87 -5.89 -10.25
CA PRO A 108 -7.77 -4.52 -9.81
C PRO A 108 -8.97 -3.68 -10.22
N ARG A 109 -9.36 -2.78 -9.34
CA ARG A 109 -10.15 -1.61 -9.71
C ARG A 109 -9.20 -0.49 -10.13
N ARG A 110 -9.24 -0.12 -11.42
CA ARG A 110 -8.46 1.01 -11.95
C ARG A 110 -8.89 2.31 -11.27
N VAL A 111 -7.91 3.07 -10.77
CA VAL A 111 -8.08 4.39 -10.20
C VAL A 111 -7.04 5.34 -10.76
N GLU A 112 -7.40 6.60 -10.94
CA GLU A 112 -6.49 7.65 -11.40
C GLU A 112 -6.25 8.64 -10.27
N SER A 113 -5.11 8.52 -9.58
CA SER A 113 -4.71 9.47 -8.55
C SER A 113 -3.19 9.55 -8.46
N ARG A 114 -2.66 10.77 -8.29
CA ARG A 114 -1.24 11.01 -8.03
C ARG A 114 -0.82 10.60 -6.61
N ARG A 115 -1.78 10.32 -5.74
CA ARG A 115 -1.55 9.90 -4.34
C ARG A 115 -1.52 8.39 -4.18
N VAL A 116 -1.89 7.62 -5.21
CA VAL A 116 -1.91 6.16 -5.19
C VAL A 116 -0.90 5.62 -6.18
N ILE A 117 0.10 4.90 -5.69
CA ILE A 117 0.95 4.06 -6.53
C ILE A 117 0.35 2.65 -6.51
N HIS A 118 -0.31 2.26 -7.60
CA HIS A 118 -1.04 0.99 -7.71
C HIS A 118 -0.19 -0.03 -8.48
N LEU A 119 0.55 -0.84 -7.73
CA LEU A 119 1.46 -1.88 -8.25
C LEU A 119 0.70 -3.20 -8.32
N ASN A 120 0.08 -3.45 -9.47
CA ASN A 120 -0.59 -4.71 -9.75
C ASN A 120 -0.28 -5.16 -11.18
N PRO A 121 0.20 -6.40 -11.40
CA PRO A 121 0.54 -6.92 -12.73
C PRO A 121 -0.64 -6.97 -13.72
N GLU A 122 -1.88 -7.00 -13.23
CA GLU A 122 -3.12 -7.05 -14.03
C GLU A 122 -3.64 -5.66 -14.44
N LEU A 123 -3.01 -4.57 -13.96
CA LEU A 123 -3.29 -3.21 -14.43
C LEU A 123 -2.69 -2.96 -15.80
#